data_AF-K1QBQ0-F1
#
_entry.id   AF-K1QBQ0-F1
#
_cell.length_a   1.000
_cell.length_b   1.000
_cell.length_c   1.000
_cell.angle_alpha   90.00
_cell.angle_beta   90.00
_cell.angle_gamma   90.00
#
_symmetry.space_group_name_H-M   'P 1'
#
loop_
_entity.id
_entity.type
_entity.pdbx_description
1 polymer ?
#
loop_
_entity_poly.entity_id
_entity_poly.type
_entity_poly.pdbx_seq_one_letter_code
_entity_poly.pdbx_strand_id
1 'polypeptide(L)'
;MSISLANVNAREWITKTREGVKPWTEFFNFNKFKVPKSVAPVPKRVVRNIEQFQSNYLFVFGGLIVFCILTSPLLLVAIAACLGACYIISLKNQERKVRVLGRELSLAQQYAAVGLCSFPLFSLAGAGSAVFWVIGASFFVIMLHASMYMTVEEAEMIELEMEEVQTL
;
A
#
# COMPACT_ATOMS: atom_id res chain seq x y z
N MET A 1 22.25 11.72 14.80
CA MET A 1 21.09 11.78 15.73
C MET A 1 19.76 12.00 14.98
N SER A 2 19.59 11.48 13.75
CA SER A 2 18.37 11.64 12.92
C SER A 2 17.46 10.39 12.91
N ILE A 3 17.92 9.28 13.49
CA ILE A 3 17.22 7.99 13.49
C ILE A 3 15.98 7.99 14.42
N SER A 4 15.85 8.98 15.31
CA SER A 4 14.76 9.05 16.30
C SER A 4 13.45 9.62 15.73
N LEU A 5 13.50 10.72 14.96
CA LEU A 5 12.29 11.44 14.52
C LEU A 5 11.54 10.72 13.41
N ALA A 6 12.24 10.11 12.45
CA ALA A 6 11.61 9.33 11.38
C ALA A 6 10.86 8.11 11.94
N ASN A 7 11.37 7.48 13.00
CA ASN A 7 10.74 6.35 13.65
C ASN A 7 9.49 6.77 14.44
N VAL A 8 9.52 7.91 15.13
CA VAL A 8 8.36 8.45 15.84
C VAL A 8 7.24 8.82 14.87
N ASN A 9 7.54 9.62 13.83
CA ASN A 9 6.56 10.02 12.82
C ASN A 9 5.97 8.81 12.09
N ALA A 10 6.80 7.81 11.74
CA ALA A 10 6.33 6.58 11.10
C ALA A 10 5.43 5.76 12.04
N ARG A 11 5.79 5.63 13.32
CA ARG A 11 4.97 4.92 14.32
C ARG A 11 3.63 5.59 14.56
N GLU A 12 3.61 6.92 14.68
CA GLU A 12 2.39 7.71 14.82
C GLU A 12 1.50 7.55 13.59
N TRP A 13 2.09 7.64 12.39
CA TRP A 13 1.35 7.41 11.15
C TRP A 13 0.76 5.99 11.07
N ILE A 14 1.55 4.94 11.37
CA ILE A 14 1.05 3.55 11.39
C ILE A 14 -0.07 3.39 12.42
N THR A 15 0.08 3.96 13.60
CA THR A 15 -0.92 3.87 14.68
C THR A 15 -2.22 4.54 14.23
N LYS A 16 -2.14 5.76 13.70
CA LYS A 16 -3.29 6.48 13.13
C LYS A 16 -3.94 5.71 11.97
N THR A 17 -3.15 5.14 11.06
CA THR A 17 -3.67 4.34 9.95
C THR A 17 -4.38 3.09 10.47
N ARG A 18 -3.84 2.44 11.51
CA ARG A 18 -4.46 1.26 12.13
C ARG A 18 -5.76 1.62 12.85
N GLU A 19 -5.79 2.72 13.57
CA GLU A 19 -7.00 3.23 14.25
C GLU A 19 -8.09 3.64 13.25
N GLY A 20 -7.68 4.13 12.08
CA GLY A 20 -8.60 4.47 10.99
C GLY A 20 -9.17 3.27 10.22
N VAL A 21 -8.82 2.03 10.56
CA VAL A 21 -9.35 0.83 9.90
C VAL A 21 -10.80 0.61 10.34
N LYS A 22 -11.71 0.60 9.38
CA LYS A 22 -13.10 0.18 9.61
C LYS A 22 -13.18 -1.34 9.76
N PRO A 23 -14.16 -1.86 10.52
CA PRO A 23 -14.35 -3.31 10.65
C PRO A 23 -14.38 -4.00 9.30
N TRP A 24 -13.62 -5.07 9.14
CA TRP A 24 -13.57 -5.83 7.88
C TRP A 24 -14.93 -6.44 7.51
N THR A 25 -15.76 -6.73 8.51
CA THR A 25 -17.16 -7.15 8.32
C THR A 25 -18.03 -6.07 7.68
N GLU A 26 -17.74 -4.79 7.96
CA GLU A 26 -18.40 -3.67 7.29
C GLU A 26 -17.88 -3.51 5.86
N PHE A 27 -16.55 -3.56 5.68
CA PHE A 27 -15.91 -3.47 4.37
C PHE A 27 -16.42 -4.54 3.39
N PHE A 28 -16.52 -5.80 3.83
CA PHE A 28 -17.01 -6.91 3.01
C PHE A 28 -18.52 -7.16 3.17
N ASN A 29 -19.32 -6.16 3.55
CA ASN A 29 -20.76 -6.34 3.68
C ASN A 29 -21.43 -6.43 2.30
N PHE A 30 -21.56 -7.65 1.79
CA PHE A 30 -22.18 -7.95 0.48
C PHE A 30 -23.61 -7.41 0.31
N ASN A 31 -24.35 -7.18 1.40
CA ASN A 31 -25.70 -6.60 1.34
C ASN A 31 -25.70 -5.12 0.89
N LYS A 32 -24.57 -4.43 1.08
CA LYS A 32 -24.38 -3.03 0.67
C LYS A 32 -23.83 -2.87 -0.75
N PHE A 33 -23.51 -3.97 -1.44
CA PHE A 33 -23.09 -3.92 -2.83
C PHE A 33 -24.33 -3.83 -3.71
N LYS A 34 -24.57 -2.66 -4.30
CA LYS A 34 -25.65 -2.45 -5.28
C LYS A 34 -25.12 -1.73 -6.50
N VAL A 35 -25.42 -2.29 -7.67
CA VAL A 35 -25.10 -1.66 -8.95
C VAL A 35 -25.84 -0.32 -9.02
N PRO A 36 -25.13 0.81 -9.26
CA PRO A 36 -25.78 2.11 -9.41
C PRO A 36 -26.84 2.05 -10.51
N LYS A 37 -28.05 2.55 -10.25
CA LYS A 37 -29.11 2.65 -11.27
C LYS A 37 -28.74 3.61 -12.42
N SER A 38 -27.77 4.51 -12.18
CA SER A 38 -27.24 5.47 -13.14
C SER A 38 -25.76 5.76 -12.86
N VAL A 39 -25.01 6.17 -13.89
CA VAL A 39 -23.58 6.52 -13.79
C VAL A 39 -23.33 7.90 -13.17
N ALA A 40 -24.32 8.79 -13.17
CA ALA A 40 -24.19 10.15 -12.65
C ALA A 40 -23.76 10.25 -11.17
N PRO A 41 -24.26 9.41 -10.23
CA PRO A 41 -23.83 9.45 -8.82
C PRO A 41 -22.50 8.72 -8.53
N VAL A 42 -21.92 7.99 -9.49
CA VAL A 42 -20.74 7.13 -9.25
C VAL A 42 -19.53 7.91 -8.72
N PRO A 43 -19.16 9.09 -9.26
CA PRO A 43 -18.02 9.85 -8.73
C PRO A 43 -18.21 10.26 -7.27
N LYS A 44 -19.43 10.66 -6.88
CA LYS A 44 -19.75 11.02 -5.48
C LYS A 44 -19.61 9.81 -4.57
N ARG A 45 -20.10 8.63 -4.99
CA ARG A 45 -19.94 7.37 -4.24
C ARG A 45 -18.48 7.01 -4.04
N VAL A 46 -17.67 7.11 -5.10
CA VAL A 46 -16.24 6.79 -5.06
C VAL A 46 -15.52 7.67 -4.04
N VAL A 47 -15.69 8.99 -4.10
CA VAL A 47 -15.02 9.92 -3.16
C VAL A 47 -15.41 9.60 -1.72
N ARG A 48 -16.70 9.42 -1.44
CA ARG A 48 -17.18 9.12 -0.08
C ARG A 48 -16.68 7.79 0.45
N ASN A 49 -16.67 6.75 -0.38
CA ASN A 49 -16.16 5.44 0.02
C ASN A 49 -14.63 5.44 0.19
N ILE A 50 -13.90 6.22 -0.61
CA ILE A 50 -12.46 6.43 -0.43
C ILE A 50 -12.17 7.10 0.92
N GLU A 51 -12.93 8.13 1.29
CA GLU A 51 -12.78 8.79 2.60
C GLU A 51 -13.16 7.85 3.76
N GLN A 52 -14.23 7.07 3.62
CA GLN A 52 -14.71 6.16 4.66
C GLN A 52 -13.76 4.97 4.91
N PHE A 53 -13.21 4.38 3.85
CA PHE A 53 -12.42 3.15 3.90
C PHE A 53 -10.95 3.36 3.53
N GLN A 54 -10.43 4.60 3.62
CA GLN A 54 -9.06 4.97 3.26
C GLN A 54 -8.04 3.98 3.85
N SER A 55 -8.11 3.72 5.16
CA SER A 55 -7.17 2.82 5.84
C SER A 55 -7.31 1.38 5.35
N ASN A 56 -8.52 0.86 5.19
CA ASN A 56 -8.74 -0.49 4.63
C ASN A 56 -8.14 -0.61 3.22
N TYR A 57 -8.32 0.41 2.36
CA TYR A 57 -7.70 0.43 1.03
C TYR A 57 -6.18 0.47 1.08
N LEU A 58 -5.57 1.16 2.04
CA LEU A 58 -4.11 1.10 2.27
C LEU A 58 -3.65 -0.31 2.65
N PHE A 59 -4.42 -1.02 3.48
CA PHE A 59 -4.12 -2.42 3.81
C PHE A 59 -4.27 -3.35 2.60
N VAL A 60 -5.30 -3.16 1.76
CA VAL A 60 -5.46 -3.92 0.51
C VAL A 60 -4.29 -3.65 -0.45
N PHE A 61 -3.90 -2.38 -0.62
CA PHE A 61 -2.74 -1.98 -1.42
C PHE A 61 -1.44 -2.63 -0.90
N GLY A 62 -1.19 -2.57 0.41
CA GLY A 62 -0.04 -3.22 1.04
C GLY A 62 -0.05 -4.74 0.88
N GLY A 63 -1.21 -5.37 1.03
CA GLY A 63 -1.41 -6.80 0.78
C GLY A 63 -1.09 -7.19 -0.66
N LEU A 64 -1.52 -6.39 -1.64
CA LEU A 64 -1.21 -6.60 -3.05
C LEU A 64 0.29 -6.46 -3.36
N ILE A 65 0.99 -5.53 -2.70
CA ILE A 65 2.46 -5.44 -2.80
C ILE A 65 3.11 -6.74 -2.31
N VAL A 66 2.74 -7.20 -1.11
CA VAL A 66 3.30 -8.42 -0.53
C VAL A 66 2.99 -9.63 -1.42
N PHE A 67 1.75 -9.75 -1.88
CA PHE A 67 1.35 -10.80 -2.81
C PHE A 67 2.15 -10.76 -4.12
N CYS A 68 2.34 -9.58 -4.72
CA CYS A 68 3.12 -9.41 -5.94
C CYS A 68 4.59 -9.82 -5.75
N ILE A 69 5.18 -9.45 -4.61
CA ILE A 69 6.55 -9.86 -4.27
C ILE A 69 6.60 -11.39 -4.09
N LEU A 70 5.70 -11.98 -3.31
CA LEU A 70 5.70 -13.42 -3.01
C LEU A 70 5.48 -14.30 -4.25
N THR A 71 4.64 -13.85 -5.17
CA THR A 71 4.34 -14.57 -6.41
C THR A 71 5.43 -14.44 -7.48
N SER A 72 6.36 -13.50 -7.32
CA SER A 72 7.46 -13.27 -8.26
C SER A 72 8.80 -13.79 -7.69
N PRO A 73 9.24 -15.01 -8.07
CA PRO A 73 10.46 -15.61 -7.53
C PRO A 73 11.72 -14.79 -7.85
N LEU A 74 11.78 -14.15 -9.02
CA LEU A 74 12.92 -13.30 -9.40
C LEU A 74 13.00 -12.02 -8.57
N LEU A 75 11.86 -11.37 -8.28
CA LEU A 75 11.83 -10.20 -7.39
C LEU A 75 12.24 -10.57 -5.96
N LEU A 76 11.83 -11.74 -5.46
CA LEU A 76 12.27 -12.23 -4.15
C LEU A 76 13.78 -12.41 -4.08
N VAL A 77 14.37 -13.07 -5.09
CA VAL A 77 15.83 -13.24 -5.17
C VAL A 77 16.52 -11.88 -5.25
N ALA A 78 15.97 -10.93 -6.01
CA ALA A 78 16.50 -9.58 -6.12
C ALA A 78 16.50 -8.82 -4.79
N ILE A 79 15.38 -8.87 -4.07
CA ILE A 79 15.25 -8.26 -2.75
C ILE A 79 16.19 -8.94 -1.76
N ALA A 80 16.25 -10.28 -1.75
CA ALA A 80 17.14 -11.03 -0.87
C ALA A 80 18.62 -10.72 -1.14
N ALA A 81 19.04 -10.62 -2.40
CA ALA A 81 20.40 -10.26 -2.78
C ALA A 81 20.74 -8.82 -2.33
N CYS A 82 19.82 -7.87 -2.53
CA CYS A 82 19.99 -6.48 -2.11
C CYS A 82 20.07 -6.35 -0.57
N LEU A 83 19.15 -6.99 0.15
CA LEU A 83 19.14 -7.02 1.62
C LEU A 83 20.39 -7.71 2.17
N GLY A 84 20.81 -8.82 1.56
CA GLY A 84 22.04 -9.53 1.91
C GLY A 84 23.28 -8.64 1.71
N ALA A 85 23.38 -7.95 0.58
CA ALA A 85 24.47 -7.00 0.32
C ALA A 85 24.49 -5.85 1.35
N CYS A 86 23.34 -5.25 1.63
CA CYS A 86 23.19 -4.22 2.66
C CYS A 86 23.57 -4.74 4.06
N TYR A 87 23.15 -5.95 4.41
CA TYR A 87 23.47 -6.58 5.70
C TYR A 87 24.97 -6.85 5.84
N ILE A 88 25.61 -7.39 4.80
CA ILE A 88 27.06 -7.63 4.77
C ILE A 88 27.83 -6.31 4.92
N ILE A 89 27.39 -5.25 4.24
CA ILE A 89 27.97 -3.91 4.36
C ILE A 89 27.82 -3.36 5.78
N SER A 90 26.62 -3.46 6.36
CA SER A 90 26.35 -3.02 7.72
C SER A 90 27.25 -3.75 8.72
N LEU A 91 27.38 -5.07 8.59
CA LEU A 91 28.22 -5.90 9.46
C LEU A 91 29.70 -5.53 9.32
N LYS A 92 30.21 -5.45 8.08
CA LYS A 92 31.61 -5.06 7.83
C LYS A 92 31.93 -3.69 8.38
N ASN A 93 31.01 -2.73 8.23
CA ASN A 93 31.23 -1.37 8.71
C ASN A 93 31.19 -1.25 10.25
N GLN A 94 30.57 -2.19 10.96
CA GLN A 94 30.67 -2.27 12.43
C GLN A 94 32.03 -2.81 12.89
N GLU A 95 32.62 -3.76 12.16
CA GLU A 95 33.91 -4.37 12.51
C GLU A 95 35.10 -3.50 12.08
N ARG A 96 35.03 -2.90 10.88
CA ARG A 96 36.06 -2.02 10.33
C ARG A 96 35.47 -1.09 9.28
N LYS A 97 35.72 0.22 9.39
CA LYS A 97 35.32 1.16 8.34
C LYS A 97 35.89 0.72 6.98
N VAL A 98 35.01 0.50 6.01
CA VAL A 98 35.40 0.01 4.69
C VAL A 98 36.24 1.09 3.99
N ARG A 99 37.52 0.79 3.80
CA ARG A 99 38.49 1.65 3.11
C ARG A 99 38.72 1.11 1.71
N VAL A 100 38.38 1.91 0.70
CA VAL A 100 38.69 1.61 -0.70
C VAL A 100 39.71 2.64 -1.17
N LEU A 101 40.84 2.19 -1.73
CA LEU A 101 41.94 3.06 -2.19
C LEU A 101 42.47 4.05 -1.13
N GLY A 102 42.46 3.67 0.15
CA GLY A 102 42.99 4.50 1.24
C GLY A 102 42.05 5.62 1.73
N ARG A 103 40.86 5.76 1.14
CA ARG A 103 39.80 6.66 1.64
C ARG A 103 38.70 5.88 2.35
N GLU A 104 38.21 6.40 3.48
CA GLU A 104 37.06 5.84 4.19
C GLU A 104 35.79 6.11 3.37
N LEU A 105 35.12 5.06 2.89
CA LEU A 105 33.83 5.22 2.23
C LEU A 105 32.74 5.45 3.27
N SER A 106 31.96 6.51 3.10
CA SER A 106 30.81 6.74 3.96
C SER A 106 29.74 5.66 3.75
N LEU A 107 28.95 5.35 4.79
CA LEU A 107 27.83 4.41 4.67
C LEU A 107 26.85 4.81 3.55
N ALA A 108 26.62 6.11 3.36
CA ALA A 108 25.77 6.61 2.29
C ALA A 108 26.30 6.23 0.90
N GLN A 109 27.63 6.33 0.68
CA GLN A 109 28.25 5.92 -0.58
C GLN A 109 28.18 4.41 -0.80
N GLN A 110 28.32 3.62 0.26
CA GLN A 110 28.24 2.15 0.18
C GLN A 110 26.82 1.69 -0.20
N TYR A 111 25.79 2.26 0.44
CA TYR A 111 24.40 1.97 0.09
C TYR A 111 24.02 2.51 -1.30
N ALA A 112 24.53 3.67 -1.69
CA ALA A 112 24.33 4.20 -3.05
C ALA A 112 24.94 3.27 -4.11
N ALA A 113 26.13 2.72 -3.85
CA ALA A 113 26.76 1.75 -4.75
C ALA A 113 25.94 0.46 -4.86
N VAL A 114 25.43 -0.09 -3.73
CA VAL A 114 24.52 -1.24 -3.77
C VAL A 114 23.25 -0.92 -4.54
N GLY A 115 22.63 0.25 -4.33
CA GLY A 115 21.45 0.67 -5.07
C GLY A 115 21.70 0.71 -6.58
N LEU A 116 22.83 1.30 -7.00
CA LEU A 116 23.22 1.39 -8.41
C LEU A 116 23.49 0.01 -9.02
N CYS A 117 24.20 -0.88 -8.30
CA CYS A 117 24.44 -2.25 -8.74
C CYS A 117 23.19 -3.13 -8.73
N SER A 118 22.21 -2.82 -7.87
CA SER A 118 20.95 -3.56 -7.78
C SER A 118 19.97 -3.16 -8.88
N PHE A 119 20.12 -1.96 -9.47
CA PHE A 119 19.19 -1.46 -10.48
C PHE A 119 19.06 -2.38 -11.72
N PRO A 120 20.15 -2.87 -12.34
CA PRO A 120 20.05 -3.86 -13.42
C PRO A 120 19.36 -5.15 -12.98
N LEU A 121 19.62 -5.58 -11.74
CA LEU A 121 19.05 -6.81 -11.19
C LEU A 121 17.54 -6.68 -11.01
N PHE A 122 17.05 -5.56 -10.46
CA PHE A 122 15.61 -5.28 -10.36
C PHE A 122 14.95 -5.09 -11.73
N SER A 123 15.65 -4.52 -12.70
CA SER A 123 15.17 -4.40 -14.08
C SER A 123 14.95 -5.79 -14.70
N LEU A 124 15.95 -6.68 -14.59
CA LEU A 124 15.86 -8.06 -15.06
C LEU A 124 14.81 -8.89 -14.30
N ALA A 125 14.62 -8.62 -13.01
CA ALA A 125 13.59 -9.27 -12.20
C ALA A 125 12.17 -8.80 -12.56
N GLY A 126 12.01 -7.77 -13.42
CA GLY A 126 10.69 -7.24 -13.78
C GLY A 126 10.07 -6.35 -12.71
N ALA A 127 10.88 -5.63 -11.92
CA ALA A 127 10.35 -4.73 -10.89
C ALA A 127 9.39 -3.67 -11.46
N GLY A 128 9.66 -3.17 -12.68
CA GLY A 128 8.78 -2.21 -13.34
C GLY A 128 7.38 -2.78 -13.61
N SER A 129 7.29 -3.98 -14.20
CA SER A 129 6.00 -4.62 -14.47
C SER A 129 5.26 -4.97 -13.18
N ALA A 130 5.97 -5.41 -12.13
CA ALA A 130 5.39 -5.64 -10.81
C ALA A 130 4.76 -4.36 -10.22
N VAL A 131 5.45 -3.21 -10.30
CA VAL A 131 4.92 -1.92 -9.82
C VAL A 131 3.66 -1.53 -10.59
N PHE A 132 3.68 -1.59 -11.92
CA PHE A 132 2.50 -1.28 -12.74
C PHE A 132 1.33 -2.22 -12.44
N TRP A 133 1.61 -3.50 -12.24
CA TRP A 133 0.59 -4.49 -11.89
C TRP A 133 -0.06 -4.17 -10.55
N VAL A 134 0.73 -3.88 -9.51
CA VAL A 134 0.20 -3.53 -8.18
C VAL A 134 -0.65 -2.27 -8.26
N ILE A 135 -0.17 -1.22 -8.93
CA ILE A 135 -0.91 0.04 -9.07
C ILE A 135 -2.23 -0.20 -9.80
N GLY A 136 -2.20 -0.91 -10.95
CA GLY A 136 -3.38 -1.20 -11.74
C GLY A 136 -4.39 -2.07 -11.00
N ALA A 137 -3.93 -3.15 -10.37
CA ALA A 137 -4.78 -4.05 -9.58
C ALA A 137 -5.42 -3.31 -8.39
N SER A 138 -4.64 -2.49 -7.69
CA SER A 138 -5.14 -1.71 -6.55
C SER A 138 -6.17 -0.68 -7.00
N PHE A 139 -5.87 0.07 -8.07
CA PHE A 139 -6.82 1.01 -8.65
C PHE A 139 -8.12 0.30 -9.03
N PHE A 140 -8.03 -0.83 -9.75
CA PHE A 140 -9.20 -1.59 -10.17
C PHE A 140 -10.03 -2.10 -8.99
N VAL A 141 -9.40 -2.76 -8.00
CA VAL A 141 -10.10 -3.33 -6.83
C VAL A 141 -10.73 -2.23 -5.97
N ILE A 142 -9.99 -1.15 -5.70
CA ILE A 142 -10.47 -0.03 -4.88
C ILE A 142 -11.61 0.69 -5.60
N MET A 143 -11.48 0.99 -6.89
CA MET A 143 -12.54 1.66 -7.66
C MET A 143 -13.78 0.79 -7.80
N LEU A 144 -13.61 -0.51 -8.03
CA LEU A 144 -14.73 -1.46 -8.09
C LEU A 144 -15.48 -1.48 -6.75
N HIS A 145 -14.75 -1.61 -5.65
CA HIS A 145 -15.34 -1.57 -4.31
C HIS A 145 -16.03 -0.21 -4.04
N ALA A 146 -15.34 0.90 -4.27
CA ALA A 146 -15.83 2.24 -3.99
C ALA A 146 -17.02 2.68 -4.86
N SER A 147 -17.16 2.15 -6.08
CA SER A 147 -18.29 2.45 -6.97
C SER A 147 -19.52 1.61 -6.67
N MET A 148 -19.33 0.36 -6.26
CA MET A 148 -20.42 -0.60 -5.99
C MET A 148 -20.93 -0.56 -4.56
N TYR A 149 -20.12 -0.14 -3.60
CA TYR A 149 -20.51 -0.05 -2.20
C TYR A 149 -21.44 1.16 -1.99
N MET A 150 -22.63 0.90 -1.45
CA MET A 150 -23.59 1.97 -1.11
C MET A 150 -23.03 2.87 -0.01
N THR A 151 -23.13 4.18 -0.21
CA THR A 151 -22.78 5.15 0.83
C THR A 151 -23.81 5.12 1.97
N VAL A 152 -23.40 5.56 3.15
CA VAL A 152 -24.30 5.69 4.31
C VAL A 152 -25.49 6.60 3.99
N GLU A 153 -25.23 7.77 3.38
CA GLU A 153 -26.28 8.70 2.92
C GLU A 153 -27.33 8.02 2.03
N GLU A 154 -26.89 7.13 1.14
CA GLU A 154 -27.82 6.45 0.22
C GLU A 154 -28.62 5.35 0.90
N ALA A 155 -28.03 4.66 1.88
CA ALA A 155 -28.74 3.71 2.71
C ALA A 155 -29.82 4.40 3.56
N GLU A 156 -29.49 5.54 4.18
CA GLU A 156 -30.42 6.33 4.98
C GLU A 156 -31.58 6.88 4.13
N MET A 157 -31.31 7.41 2.93
CA MET A 157 -32.40 7.87 2.05
C MET A 157 -33.36 6.76 1.63
N ILE A 158 -32.85 5.54 1.38
CA ILE A 158 -33.71 4.40 1.03
C ILE A 158 -34.57 3.97 2.23
N GLU A 159 -34.02 4.00 3.44
CA GLU A 159 -34.75 3.67 4.66
C GLU A 159 -35.86 4.68 4.94
N LEU A 160 -35.58 5.98 4.78
CA LEU A 160 -36.58 7.05 4.90
C LEU A 160 -37.70 6.93 3.87
N GLU A 161 -37.38 6.64 2.60
CA GLU A 161 -38.42 6.39 1.57
C GLU A 161 -39.29 5.16 1.92
N MET A 162 -38.70 4.10 2.48
CA MET A 162 -39.46 2.91 2.88
C MET A 162 -40.38 3.18 4.07
N GLU A 163 -39.94 4.00 5.03
CA GLU A 163 -40.75 4.40 6.18
C GLU A 163 -41.93 5.28 5.75
N GLU A 164 -41.70 6.28 4.88
CA GLU A 164 -42.76 7.14 4.34
C GLU A 164 -43.85 6.32 3.64
N VAL A 165 -43.46 5.36 2.80
CA VAL A 165 -44.40 4.45 2.09
C VAL A 165 -45.18 3.55 3.05
N GLN A 166 -44.60 3.13 4.18
CA GLN A 166 -45.30 2.31 5.18
C GLN A 166 -46.27 3.12 6.05
N THR A 167 -46.07 4.43 6.19
CA THR A 167 -46.96 5.31 6.95
C THR A 167 -48.16 5.85 6.17
N LEU A 168 -48.23 5.59 4.86
CA LEU A 168 -49.36 5.90 3.97
C LEU A 168 -50.31 4.72 3.83
#